data_AF-A0A7J6PUZ9-F1
#
_entry.id   AF-A0A7J6PUZ9-F1
#
_cell.length_a   1.000
_cell.length_b   1.000
_cell.length_c   1.000
_cell.angle_alpha   90.00
_cell.angle_beta   90.00
_cell.angle_gamma   90.00
#
_symmetry.space_group_name_H-M   'P 1'
#
loop_
_entity.id
_entity.type
_entity.pdbx_description
1 polymer ?
#
loop_
_entity_poly.entity_id
_entity_poly.type
_entity_poly.pdbx_seq_one_letter_code
_entity_poly.pdbx_strand_id
1 'polypeptide(L)'
;MAPSHVDSYVHRVGRTARAGKEGTAVLLLPEEESNFASELTRQSIPLKPLPRSLQDPQWLLNTNDLTATALTGGWASSNGSMLHQAETMFSSLLAHLKSSRAKLRNSQIIAIASGVVRSTGMSTVPGVPEDLAQKLGMLNEPDLRILRGFDSFGESEAVSQSFKSSKSGGKGRKLPRPRA
;
A
#
# COMPACT_ATOMS: atom_id res chain seq x y z
N MET A 1 -0.42 1.16 -3.25
CA MET A 1 -1.29 2.32 -3.06
C MET A 1 -0.79 3.50 -3.87
N ALA A 2 -1.69 4.35 -4.31
CA ALA A 2 -1.37 5.58 -5.05
C ALA A 2 -0.40 6.47 -4.26
N PRO A 3 0.51 7.19 -4.93
CA PRO A 3 1.35 8.19 -4.27
C PRO A 3 0.51 9.27 -3.58
N SER A 4 0.97 9.76 -2.43
CA SER A 4 0.26 10.82 -1.68
C SER A 4 0.17 12.15 -2.43
N HIS A 5 1.10 12.40 -3.35
CA HIS A 5 1.20 13.62 -4.15
C HIS A 5 1.58 13.30 -5.59
N VAL A 6 1.11 14.12 -6.52
CA VAL A 6 1.41 13.99 -7.96
C VAL A 6 2.92 14.11 -8.24
N ASP A 7 3.65 14.97 -7.54
CA ASP A 7 5.11 15.08 -7.69
C ASP A 7 5.83 13.76 -7.43
N SER A 8 5.34 12.97 -6.47
CA SER A 8 5.89 11.64 -6.20
C SER A 8 5.64 10.67 -7.34
N TYR A 9 4.50 10.78 -8.04
CA TYR A 9 4.24 10.01 -9.26
C TYR A 9 5.20 10.41 -10.39
N VAL A 10 5.39 11.72 -10.63
CA VAL A 10 6.32 12.23 -11.65
C VAL A 10 7.75 11.74 -11.39
N HIS A 11 8.21 11.78 -10.14
CA HIS A 11 9.53 11.26 -9.77
C HIS A 11 9.69 9.75 -10.01
N ARG A 12 8.62 8.96 -9.83
CA ARG A 12 8.60 7.52 -10.11
C ARG A 12 8.67 7.24 -11.61
N VAL A 13 7.86 7.91 -12.42
CA VAL A 13 7.87 7.73 -13.88
C VAL A 13 9.18 8.25 -14.49
N GLY A 14 9.76 9.32 -13.96
CA GLY A 14 11.07 9.83 -14.37
C GLY A 14 12.27 8.90 -14.10
N ARG A 15 12.03 7.68 -13.58
CA ARG A 15 13.04 6.61 -13.53
C ARG A 15 13.20 5.88 -14.86
N THR A 16 12.18 5.89 -15.74
CA THR A 16 12.23 5.29 -17.09
C THR A 16 12.48 6.36 -18.16
N ALA A 17 12.57 5.95 -19.44
CA ALA A 17 12.72 6.81 -20.61
C ALA A 17 13.88 7.84 -20.55
N ARG A 18 15.07 7.38 -20.13
CA ARG A 18 16.27 8.24 -19.99
C ARG A 18 17.18 8.16 -21.20
N ALA A 19 18.02 9.19 -21.38
CA ALA A 19 19.05 9.24 -22.40
C ALA A 19 18.53 8.96 -23.82
N GLY A 20 17.38 9.54 -24.16
CA GLY A 20 16.75 9.39 -25.48
C GLY A 20 16.10 8.03 -25.74
N LYS A 21 16.04 7.13 -24.75
CA LYS A 21 15.33 5.84 -24.87
C LYS A 21 13.86 6.00 -24.50
N GLU A 22 13.01 5.21 -25.14
CA GLU A 22 11.62 5.07 -24.74
C GLU A 22 11.48 4.30 -23.43
N GLY A 23 10.36 4.49 -22.74
CA GLY A 23 10.07 3.82 -21.48
C GLY A 23 8.58 3.79 -21.20
N THR A 24 8.13 2.70 -20.59
CA THR A 24 6.72 2.48 -20.26
C THR A 24 6.54 2.51 -18.74
N ALA A 25 5.51 3.21 -18.28
CA ALA A 25 5.06 3.17 -16.89
C ALA A 25 3.59 2.77 -16.86
N VAL A 26 3.26 1.76 -16.05
CA VAL A 26 1.88 1.29 -15.85
C VAL A 26 1.45 1.66 -14.44
N LEU A 27 0.29 2.30 -14.33
CA LEU A 27 -0.31 2.70 -13.07
C LEU A 27 -1.47 1.78 -12.76
N LEU A 28 -1.34 0.99 -11.70
CA LEU A 28 -2.40 0.12 -11.18
C LEU A 28 -3.06 0.83 -9.99
N LEU A 29 -4.34 1.15 -10.12
CA LEU A 29 -5.13 1.78 -9.07
C LEU A 29 -6.35 0.91 -8.75
N PRO A 30 -6.65 0.69 -7.46
CA PRO A 30 -7.96 0.19 -7.08
C PRO A 30 -9.03 1.24 -7.37
N GLU A 31 -10.28 0.80 -7.53
CA GLU A 31 -11.40 1.66 -7.92
C GLU A 31 -11.59 2.86 -6.99
N GLU A 32 -11.34 2.69 -5.69
CA GLU A 32 -11.54 3.76 -4.71
C GLU A 32 -10.41 4.80 -4.71
N GLU A 33 -9.31 4.54 -5.41
CA GLU A 33 -8.21 5.50 -5.64
C GLU A 33 -8.30 6.18 -7.01
N SER A 34 -9.43 6.02 -7.73
CA SER A 34 -9.70 6.68 -9.01
C SER A 34 -9.60 8.22 -8.97
N ASN A 35 -9.80 8.82 -7.80
CA ASN A 35 -9.58 10.26 -7.59
C ASN A 35 -8.15 10.70 -7.94
N PHE A 36 -7.15 9.84 -7.71
CA PHE A 36 -5.77 10.14 -8.05
C PHE A 36 -5.57 10.28 -9.56
N ALA A 37 -6.23 9.43 -10.37
CA ALA A 37 -6.20 9.56 -11.83
C ALA A 37 -6.85 10.88 -12.31
N SER A 38 -7.91 11.31 -11.62
CA SER A 38 -8.55 12.61 -11.88
C SER A 38 -7.62 13.78 -11.53
N GLU A 39 -6.86 13.67 -10.45
CA GLU A 39 -5.87 14.68 -10.04
C GLU A 39 -4.72 14.79 -11.05
N LEU A 40 -4.21 13.67 -11.55
CA LEU A 40 -3.20 13.64 -12.63
C LEU A 40 -3.71 14.36 -13.89
N THR A 41 -4.96 14.10 -14.26
CA THR A 41 -5.60 14.73 -15.43
C THR A 41 -5.76 16.24 -15.23
N ARG A 42 -6.12 16.70 -14.01
CA ARG A 42 -6.18 18.14 -13.67
C ARG A 42 -4.84 18.83 -13.78
N GLN A 43 -3.74 18.13 -13.48
CA GLN A 43 -2.38 18.65 -13.63
C GLN A 43 -1.81 18.46 -15.05
N SER A 44 -2.67 18.17 -16.04
CA SER A 44 -2.30 18.00 -17.44
C SER A 44 -1.30 16.86 -17.69
N ILE A 45 -1.29 15.83 -16.84
CA ILE A 45 -0.51 14.61 -17.03
C ILE A 45 -1.38 13.64 -17.84
N PRO A 46 -1.04 13.32 -19.10
CA PRO A 46 -1.86 12.47 -19.94
C PRO A 46 -1.81 11.02 -19.48
N LEU A 47 -2.96 10.45 -19.16
CA LEU A 47 -3.12 9.02 -18.92
C LEU A 47 -3.69 8.36 -20.18
N LYS A 48 -3.05 7.28 -20.63
CA LYS A 48 -3.59 6.44 -21.70
C LYS A 48 -4.28 5.23 -21.07
N PRO A 49 -5.52 4.90 -21.48
CA PRO A 49 -6.17 3.69 -21.00
C PRO A 49 -5.36 2.47 -21.41
N LEU A 50 -5.43 1.41 -20.59
CA LEU A 50 -4.76 0.15 -20.88
C LEU A 50 -5.25 -0.39 -22.24
N PRO A 51 -4.38 -0.92 -23.12
CA PRO A 51 -4.82 -1.54 -24.37
C PRO A 51 -5.89 -2.61 -24.14
N ARG A 52 -6.90 -2.71 -25.01
CA ARG A 52 -8.00 -3.69 -24.85
C ARG A 52 -7.53 -5.14 -24.72
N SER A 53 -6.41 -5.48 -25.36
CA SER A 53 -5.78 -6.80 -25.24
C SER A 53 -5.34 -7.15 -23.82
N LEU A 54 -5.03 -6.15 -23.00
CA LEU A 54 -4.67 -6.31 -21.59
C LEU A 54 -5.87 -6.14 -20.65
N GLN A 55 -7.05 -5.76 -21.16
CA GLN A 55 -8.28 -5.61 -20.38
C GLN A 55 -9.05 -6.92 -20.22
N ASP A 56 -8.69 -7.98 -20.97
CA ASP A 56 -9.35 -9.28 -20.84
C ASP A 56 -9.01 -9.91 -19.47
N PRO A 57 -9.97 -10.13 -18.56
CA PRO A 57 -9.68 -10.70 -17.25
C PRO A 57 -9.19 -12.16 -17.31
N GLN A 58 -9.40 -12.88 -18.41
CA GLN A 58 -9.06 -14.30 -18.52
C GLN A 58 -7.55 -14.56 -18.41
N TRP A 59 -6.70 -13.70 -18.99
CA TRP A 59 -5.24 -13.88 -18.88
C TRP A 59 -4.72 -13.59 -17.47
N LEU A 60 -5.35 -12.64 -16.75
CA LEU A 60 -5.03 -12.33 -15.36
C LEU A 60 -5.37 -13.50 -14.43
N LEU A 61 -6.53 -14.13 -14.64
CA LEU A 61 -7.00 -15.28 -13.85
C LEU A 61 -6.09 -16.51 -14.04
N ASN A 62 -5.73 -16.85 -15.28
CA ASN A 62 -4.85 -17.98 -15.57
C ASN A 62 -3.42 -17.78 -15.03
N THR A 63 -2.91 -16.54 -15.07
CA THR A 63 -1.59 -16.19 -14.50
C THR A 63 -1.61 -16.27 -12.97
N ASN A 64 -2.72 -15.87 -12.34
CA ASN A 64 -2.91 -15.99 -10.90
C ASN A 64 -2.94 -17.45 -10.45
N ASP A 65 -3.55 -18.37 -11.19
CA ASP A 65 -3.56 -19.79 -10.81
C ASP A 65 -2.17 -20.44 -10.90
N LEU A 66 -1.41 -20.14 -11.95
CA LEU A 66 -0.04 -20.64 -12.10
C LEU A 66 0.91 -20.05 -11.05
N THR A 67 0.80 -18.74 -10.77
CA THR A 67 1.58 -18.12 -9.69
C THR A 67 1.13 -18.63 -8.33
N ALA A 68 -0.16 -18.69 -8.04
CA ALA A 68 -0.67 -19.25 -6.78
C ALA A 68 -0.19 -20.69 -6.58
N THR A 69 -0.19 -21.54 -7.61
CA THR A 69 0.30 -22.92 -7.55
C THR A 69 1.82 -22.99 -7.32
N ALA A 70 2.60 -22.18 -8.03
CA ALA A 70 4.06 -22.12 -7.87
C ALA A 70 4.48 -21.57 -6.49
N LEU A 71 3.74 -20.61 -5.96
CA LEU A 71 4.02 -19.97 -4.68
C LEU A 71 3.51 -20.84 -3.51
N THR A 72 2.31 -21.41 -3.57
CA THR A 72 1.77 -22.27 -2.48
C THR A 72 2.58 -23.55 -2.25
N GLY A 73 3.17 -24.15 -3.29
CA GLY A 73 4.00 -25.36 -3.16
C GLY A 73 5.36 -25.15 -2.49
N GLY A 74 5.95 -23.96 -2.61
CA GLY A 74 7.28 -23.64 -2.10
C GLY A 74 7.33 -22.65 -0.92
N TRP A 75 6.29 -21.84 -0.71
CA TRP A 75 6.32 -20.75 0.29
C TRP A 75 6.14 -21.22 1.73
N ALA A 76 5.23 -22.17 1.98
CA ALA A 76 4.89 -22.60 3.33
C ALA A 76 5.92 -23.57 3.95
N SER A 77 6.67 -24.28 3.11
CA SER A 77 7.51 -25.42 3.52
C SER A 77 8.99 -25.07 3.67
N SER A 78 9.48 -23.95 3.14
CA SER A 78 10.93 -23.73 3.00
C SER A 78 11.51 -22.53 3.75
N ASN A 79 10.75 -21.50 4.14
CA ASN A 79 11.35 -20.26 4.67
C ASN A 79 10.53 -19.57 5.78
N GLY A 80 10.87 -19.81 7.06
CA GLY A 80 10.25 -19.10 8.20
C GLY A 80 10.45 -17.57 8.16
N SER A 81 11.53 -17.09 7.53
CA SER A 81 11.78 -15.66 7.29
C SER A 81 10.74 -15.01 6.36
N MET A 82 10.16 -15.78 5.45
CA MET A 82 9.19 -15.27 4.48
C MET A 82 7.81 -15.10 5.10
N LEU A 83 7.42 -15.98 6.03
CA LEU A 83 6.20 -15.80 6.83
C LEU A 83 6.28 -14.51 7.66
N HIS A 84 7.43 -14.23 8.27
CA HIS A 84 7.64 -12.99 9.01
C HIS A 84 7.56 -11.75 8.10
N GLN A 85 8.09 -11.83 6.88
CA GLN A 85 7.94 -10.75 5.88
C GLN A 85 6.48 -10.56 5.46
N ALA A 86 5.71 -11.63 5.33
CA ALA A 86 4.28 -11.56 5.05
C ALA A 86 3.50 -10.91 6.20
N GLU A 87 3.80 -11.26 7.45
CA GLU A 87 3.19 -10.66 8.65
C GLU A 87 3.48 -9.16 8.77
N THR A 88 4.73 -8.75 8.51
CA THR A 88 5.12 -7.34 8.52
C THR A 88 4.49 -6.55 7.38
N MET A 89 4.45 -7.13 6.17
CA MET A 89 3.72 -6.56 5.03
C MET A 89 2.23 -6.36 5.37
N PHE A 90 1.58 -7.38 5.90
CA PHE A 90 0.15 -7.34 6.24
C PHE A 90 -0.14 -6.31 7.34
N SER A 91 0.69 -6.26 8.37
CA SER A 91 0.60 -5.27 9.44
C SER A 91 0.74 -3.84 8.93
N SER A 92 1.70 -3.60 8.03
CA SER A 92 1.91 -2.29 7.39
C SER A 92 0.71 -1.88 6.52
N LEU A 93 0.17 -2.83 5.74
CA LEU A 93 -1.02 -2.61 4.92
C LEU A 93 -2.24 -2.24 5.76
N LEU A 94 -2.49 -2.96 6.86
CA LEU A 94 -3.59 -2.67 7.79
C LEU A 94 -3.45 -1.28 8.41
N ALA A 95 -2.27 -0.91 8.87
CA ALA A 95 -2.00 0.42 9.44
C ALA A 95 -2.25 1.52 8.40
N HIS A 96 -1.81 1.32 7.16
CA HIS A 96 -1.99 2.27 6.08
C HIS A 96 -3.46 2.42 5.67
N LEU A 97 -4.20 1.31 5.54
CA LEU A 97 -5.62 1.33 5.24
C LEU A 97 -6.42 1.96 6.38
N LYS A 98 -6.07 1.71 7.65
CA LYS A 98 -6.71 2.36 8.79
C LYS A 98 -6.53 3.88 8.78
N SER A 99 -5.33 4.34 8.45
CA SER A 99 -5.01 5.77 8.36
C SER A 99 -5.68 6.44 7.16
N SER A 100 -5.61 5.81 5.98
CA SER A 100 -6.10 6.38 4.72
C SER A 100 -7.61 6.22 4.53
N ARG A 101 -8.22 5.21 5.17
CA ARG A 101 -9.64 4.84 5.02
C ARG A 101 -10.38 4.92 6.36
N ALA A 102 -10.21 6.03 7.09
CA ALA A 102 -10.83 6.22 8.41
C ALA A 102 -12.36 6.06 8.47
N LYS A 103 -13.05 6.16 7.32
CA LYS A 103 -14.52 5.98 7.20
C LYS A 103 -14.96 4.52 7.12
N LEU A 104 -14.06 3.59 6.77
CA LEU A 104 -14.40 2.17 6.63
C LEU A 104 -14.46 1.50 8.00
N ARG A 105 -15.33 0.50 8.13
CA ARG A 105 -15.36 -0.36 9.33
C ARG A 105 -14.11 -1.23 9.38
N ASN A 106 -13.69 -1.59 10.59
CA ASN A 106 -12.51 -2.44 10.79
C ASN A 106 -12.63 -3.77 10.01
N SER A 107 -13.80 -4.41 10.03
CA SER A 107 -14.08 -5.61 9.23
C SER A 107 -13.90 -5.42 7.72
N GLN A 108 -14.27 -4.25 7.16
CA GLN A 108 -14.06 -3.94 5.75
C GLN A 108 -12.57 -3.73 5.42
N ILE A 109 -11.83 -3.07 6.32
CA ILE A 109 -10.39 -2.89 6.18
C ILE A 109 -9.67 -4.24 6.17
N ILE A 110 -10.06 -5.14 7.09
CA ILE A 110 -9.52 -6.49 7.16
C ILE A 110 -9.85 -7.27 5.89
N ALA A 111 -11.10 -7.23 5.42
CA ALA A 111 -11.50 -7.92 4.19
C ALA A 111 -10.69 -7.47 2.96
N ILE A 112 -10.46 -6.16 2.82
CA ILE A 112 -9.63 -5.61 1.73
C ILE A 112 -8.18 -6.09 1.87
N ALA A 113 -7.60 -5.96 3.06
CA ALA A 113 -6.22 -6.36 3.32
C ALA A 113 -6.02 -7.88 3.07
N SER A 114 -6.96 -8.70 3.54
CA SER A 114 -6.96 -10.15 3.31
C SER A 114 -7.13 -10.49 1.84
N GLY A 115 -7.97 -9.77 1.10
CA GLY A 115 -8.12 -9.93 -0.35
C GLY A 115 -6.82 -9.66 -1.11
N VAL A 116 -6.11 -8.58 -0.73
CA VAL A 116 -4.79 -8.26 -1.30
C VAL A 116 -3.78 -9.37 -1.03
N VAL A 117 -3.69 -9.87 0.21
CA VAL A 117 -2.73 -10.94 0.54
C VAL A 117 -3.08 -12.26 -0.15
N ARG A 118 -4.38 -12.58 -0.30
CA ARG A 118 -4.80 -13.75 -1.07
C ARG A 118 -4.43 -13.62 -2.55
N SER A 119 -4.53 -12.41 -3.10
CA SER A 119 -4.13 -12.14 -4.50
C SER A 119 -2.63 -12.32 -4.75
N THR A 120 -1.78 -12.28 -3.72
CA THR A 120 -0.34 -12.58 -3.87
C THR A 120 -0.03 -14.07 -3.84
N GLY A 121 -1.03 -14.95 -3.97
CA GLY A 121 -0.85 -16.41 -3.93
C GLY A 121 -0.76 -16.99 -2.53
N MET A 122 -1.10 -16.23 -1.48
CA MET A 122 -1.08 -16.71 -0.11
C MET A 122 -2.38 -17.46 0.21
N SER A 123 -2.29 -18.74 0.55
CA SER A 123 -3.45 -19.59 0.87
C SER A 123 -4.10 -19.22 2.22
N THR A 124 -3.28 -18.76 3.16
CA THR A 124 -3.70 -18.34 4.49
C THR A 124 -3.31 -16.89 4.73
N VAL A 125 -4.18 -16.13 5.40
CA VAL A 125 -3.89 -14.75 5.79
C VAL A 125 -2.93 -14.79 6.99
N PRO A 126 -1.81 -14.05 6.95
CA PRO A 126 -0.84 -14.02 8.03
C PRO A 126 -1.42 -13.36 9.29
N GLY A 127 -0.82 -13.69 10.44
CA GLY A 127 -1.23 -13.12 11.71
C GLY A 127 -0.74 -11.69 11.90
N VAL A 128 -1.32 -11.01 12.87
CA VAL A 128 -0.93 -9.66 13.30
C VAL A 128 -0.52 -9.69 14.77
N PRO A 129 0.57 -9.01 15.16
CA PRO A 129 0.95 -8.88 16.56
C PRO A 129 -0.14 -8.22 17.40
N GLU A 130 -0.30 -8.69 18.64
CA GLU A 130 -1.31 -8.20 19.58
C GLU A 130 -1.23 -6.68 19.81
N ASP A 131 -0.04 -6.14 19.99
CA ASP A 131 0.19 -4.70 20.21
C ASP A 131 -0.36 -3.83 19.07
N LEU A 132 -0.20 -4.27 17.82
CA LEU A 132 -0.67 -3.53 16.65
C LEU A 132 -2.17 -3.70 16.47
N ALA A 133 -2.70 -4.91 16.70
CA ALA A 133 -4.14 -5.12 16.71
C ALA A 133 -4.83 -4.25 17.78
N GLN A 134 -4.21 -4.09 18.96
CA GLN A 134 -4.68 -3.20 20.01
C GLN A 134 -4.63 -1.72 19.56
N LYS A 135 -3.51 -1.26 19.00
CA LYS A 135 -3.35 0.12 18.49
C LYS A 135 -4.34 0.46 17.38
N LEU A 136 -4.66 -0.51 16.51
CA LEU A 136 -5.63 -0.32 15.43
C LEU A 136 -7.10 -0.50 15.87
N GLY A 137 -7.33 -0.96 17.11
CA GLY A 137 -8.67 -1.26 17.63
C GLY A 137 -9.31 -2.49 16.99
N MET A 138 -8.51 -3.46 16.54
CA MET A 138 -8.93 -4.66 15.79
C MET A 138 -8.80 -5.96 16.60
N LEU A 139 -8.56 -5.88 17.90
CA LEU A 139 -8.27 -7.03 18.77
C LEU A 139 -9.46 -8.01 18.92
N ASN A 140 -10.69 -7.55 18.69
CA ASN A 140 -11.91 -8.35 18.83
C ASN A 140 -12.50 -8.77 17.48
N GLU A 141 -11.79 -8.56 16.37
CA GLU A 141 -12.31 -8.90 15.04
C GLU A 141 -12.11 -10.41 14.75
N PRO A 142 -13.17 -11.16 14.43
CA PRO A 142 -13.11 -12.62 14.26
C PRO A 142 -12.29 -13.05 13.02
N ASP A 143 -12.20 -12.16 12.02
CA ASP A 143 -11.51 -12.42 10.76
C ASP A 143 -9.99 -12.19 10.84
N LEU A 144 -9.47 -11.77 12.00
CA LEU A 144 -8.06 -11.44 12.20
C LEU A 144 -7.37 -12.44 13.13
N ARG A 145 -6.29 -13.08 12.65
CA ARG A 145 -5.46 -13.96 13.47
C ARG A 145 -4.48 -13.14 14.31
N ILE A 146 -4.55 -13.26 15.63
CA ILE A 146 -3.67 -12.54 16.56
C ILE A 146 -2.50 -13.43 16.97
N LEU A 147 -1.28 -12.90 16.86
CA LEU A 147 -0.05 -13.53 17.31
C LEU A 147 0.25 -13.05 18.74
N ARG A 148 0.14 -13.94 19.74
CA ARG A 148 0.50 -13.65 21.13
C ARG A 148 1.95 -14.08 21.40
N GLY A 149 2.71 -13.25 22.12
CA GLY A 149 4.09 -13.55 22.50
C GLY A 149 5.14 -13.25 21.44
N PHE A 150 4.84 -12.37 20.47
CA PHE A 150 5.81 -11.92 19.48
C PHE A 150 6.45 -10.60 19.94
N ASP A 151 7.53 -10.71 20.70
CA ASP A 151 8.38 -9.56 20.99
C ASP A 151 9.16 -9.17 19.74
N SER A 152 9.30 -7.85 19.52
CA SER A 152 10.06 -7.20 18.46
C SER A 152 9.27 -6.85 17.19
N PHE A 153 8.38 -5.85 17.33
CA PHE A 153 8.50 -4.71 16.43
C PHE A 153 9.94 -4.19 16.55
N GLY A 154 10.83 -4.68 15.69
CA GLY A 154 12.09 -4.01 15.46
C GLY A 154 11.77 -2.55 15.16
N GLU A 155 12.28 -1.66 16.00
CA GLU A 155 12.14 -0.21 15.91
C GLU A 155 12.46 0.26 14.49
N SER A 156 11.45 0.28 13.63
CA SER A 156 11.55 0.88 12.31
C SER A 156 10.76 2.17 12.40
N GLU A 157 11.53 3.23 12.56
CA GLU A 157 11.27 4.66 12.52
C GLU A 157 10.16 5.15 11.54
N ALA A 158 9.68 4.29 10.65
CA ALA A 158 8.68 4.58 9.62
C ALA A 158 7.25 4.79 10.17
N VAL A 159 6.84 4.09 11.24
CA VAL A 159 5.46 4.24 11.77
C VAL A 159 5.32 5.55 12.57
N SER A 160 6.37 5.98 13.26
CA SER A 160 6.34 7.22 14.04
C SER A 160 6.35 8.49 13.18
N GLN A 161 6.89 8.42 11.94
CA GLN A 161 6.89 9.53 11.01
C GLN A 161 5.51 9.84 10.40
N SER A 162 4.65 8.81 10.23
CA SER A 162 3.31 9.03 9.66
C SER A 162 2.35 9.75 10.63
N PHE A 163 2.56 9.63 11.95
CA PHE A 163 1.74 10.30 12.97
C PHE A 163 2.25 11.68 13.41
N LYS A 164 3.48 12.08 13.03
CA LYS A 164 4.09 13.36 13.49
C LYS A 164 3.90 14.55 12.54
N SER A 165 3.40 14.38 11.31
CA SER A 165 3.34 15.49 10.34
C SER A 165 2.18 16.48 10.55
N SER A 166 1.26 16.23 11.50
CA SER A 166 0.08 17.07 11.70
C SER A 166 0.17 18.12 12.80
N LYS A 167 1.36 18.36 13.41
CA LYS A 167 1.51 19.38 14.46
C LYS A 167 2.84 20.13 14.41
N SER A 168 2.98 21.06 13.47
CA SER A 168 3.86 22.22 13.66
C SER A 168 3.20 23.46 13.04
N GLY A 169 2.58 24.27 13.91
CA GLY A 169 2.09 25.59 13.56
C GLY A 169 3.27 26.52 13.30
N GLY A 170 3.40 26.97 12.06
CA GLY A 170 4.39 27.96 11.66
C GLY A 170 4.10 29.31 12.33
N LYS A 171 4.97 29.72 13.26
CA LYS A 171 5.08 31.12 13.70
C LYS A 171 5.55 31.97 12.51
N GLY A 172 4.71 32.92 12.11
CA GLY A 172 5.01 33.89 11.06
C GLY A 172 6.26 34.71 11.37
N ARG A 173 7.24 34.64 10.47
CA ARG A 173 8.39 35.54 10.41
C ARG A 173 8.05 36.67 9.46
N LYS A 174 7.83 37.88 9.98
CA LYS A 174 7.60 39.10 9.18
C LYS A 174 8.90 39.46 8.44
N LEU A 175 8.82 39.58 7.11
CA LEU A 175 9.87 40.18 6.27
C LEU A 175 9.83 41.72 6.42
N PRO A 176 10.96 42.42 6.50
CA PRO A 176 10.98 43.88 6.49
C PRO A 176 10.73 44.43 5.08
N ARG A 177 9.94 45.50 5.00
CA ARG A 177 9.64 46.22 3.74
C ARG A 177 10.84 47.07 3.30
N PRO A 178 11.07 47.25 1.99
CA PRO A 178 12.10 48.18 1.51
C PRO A 178 11.64 49.63 1.71
N ARG A 179 12.57 50.50 2.10
CA ARG A 179 12.38 51.95 2.09
C ARG A 179 12.56 52.47 0.66
N ALA A 180 11.63 53.32 0.22
CA ALA A 180 11.86 54.30 -0.84
C ALA A 180 12.73 55.45 -0.29
#